data_AF-A0A7K2VKF1-F1
#
_entry.id   AF-A0A7K2VKF1-F1
#
_cell.length_a   1.000
_cell.length_b   1.000
_cell.length_c   1.000
_cell.angle_alpha   90.00
_cell.angle_beta   90.00
_cell.angle_gamma   90.00
#
_symmetry.space_group_name_H-M   'P 1'
#
loop_
_entity.id
_entity.type
_entity.pdbx_description
1 polymer ?
#
loop_
_entity_poly.entity_id
_entity_poly.type
_entity_poly.pdbx_seq_one_letter_code
_entity_poly.pdbx_strand_id
1 'polypeptide(L)' 'CGPSGSQAFADPRSGLAYGYTRRRFAYPGGAAPENDRLAAAVHEAALKG' A
#
# COMPACT_ATOMS: atom_id res chain seq x y z
N CYS A 1 6.86 2.24 4.23
CA CYS A 1 6.29 3.45 3.59
C CYS A 1 7.29 4.61 3.65
N GLY A 2 7.45 5.37 2.57
CA GLY A 2 8.30 6.58 2.52
C GLY A 2 7.58 7.83 3.04
N PRO A 3 8.30 8.96 3.28
CA PRO A 3 7.73 10.18 3.85
C PRO A 3 6.58 10.79 3.02
N SER A 4 6.56 10.50 1.71
CA SER A 4 5.52 10.93 0.77
C SER A 4 4.19 10.18 0.90
N GLY A 5 4.12 9.13 1.73
CA GLY A 5 2.98 8.23 1.81
C GLY A 5 2.91 7.25 0.64
N SER A 6 4.01 7.06 -0.11
CA SER A 6 4.08 6.07 -1.20
C SER A 6 4.66 4.75 -0.71
N GLN A 7 4.09 3.64 -1.19
CA GLN A 7 4.57 2.29 -0.89
C GLN A 7 4.36 1.38 -2.09
N ALA A 8 5.36 0.56 -2.39
CA ALA A 8 5.24 -0.52 -3.35
C ALA A 8 5.93 -1.77 -2.82
N PHE A 9 5.37 -2.94 -3.12
CA PHE A 9 5.97 -4.23 -2.82
C PHE A 9 5.39 -5.30 -3.74
N ALA A 10 6.07 -6.44 -3.83
CA ALA A 10 5.56 -7.64 -4.47
C ALA A 10 5.47 -8.76 -3.43
N ASP A 11 4.37 -9.51 -3.44
CA ASP A 11 4.23 -10.77 -2.72
C ASP A 11 4.19 -11.93 -3.73
N PRO A 12 5.31 -12.65 -3.94
CA PRO A 12 5.38 -13.76 -4.89
C PRO A 12 4.51 -14.95 -4.49
N ARG A 13 4.21 -15.09 -3.19
CA ARG A 13 3.45 -16.21 -2.65
C ARG A 13 1.97 -16.13 -3.03
N SER A 14 1.40 -14.93 -3.04
CA SER A 14 0.03 -14.67 -3.51
C SER A 14 -0.01 -14.12 -4.94
N GLY A 15 1.12 -14.06 -5.66
CA GLY A 15 1.18 -13.50 -7.02
C GLY A 15 0.80 -12.01 -7.11
N LEU A 16 0.97 -11.25 -6.03
CA LEU A 16 0.48 -9.87 -5.93
C LEU A 16 1.59 -8.84 -6.13
N ALA A 17 1.32 -7.81 -6.95
CA ALA A 17 2.10 -6.58 -6.98
C ALA A 17 1.24 -5.42 -6.45
N TYR A 18 1.73 -4.72 -5.43
CA TYR A 18 1.06 -3.57 -4.82
C TYR A 18 1.87 -2.30 -5.08
N GLY A 19 1.19 -1.23 -5.49
CA GLY A 19 1.75 0.10 -5.63
C GLY A 19 0.72 1.16 -5.24
N TYR A 20 1.10 2.02 -4.31
CA TYR A 20 0.29 3.15 -3.85
C TYR A 20 1.12 4.42 -3.87
N THR A 21 0.56 5.44 -4.53
CA THR A 21 1.10 6.79 -4.56
C THR A 21 0.01 7.74 -4.12
N ARG A 22 0.22 8.42 -2.99
CA ARG A 22 -0.74 9.38 -2.46
C ARG A 22 -0.75 10.64 -3.32
N ARG A 23 -1.91 10.99 -3.87
CA ARG A 23 -2.08 12.17 -4.74
C ARG A 23 -1.79 13.50 -4.05
N ARG A 24 -1.92 13.57 -2.72
CA ARG A 24 -1.65 14.79 -1.94
C ARG A 24 -0.85 14.45 -0.68
N PHE A 25 0.30 15.09 -0.53
CA PHE A 25 1.10 15.01 0.69
C PHE A 25 0.26 15.55 1.86
N ALA A 26 -0.01 14.72 2.87
CA ALA A 26 -0.62 15.20 4.12
C ALA A 26 0.46 15.90 4.93
N TYR A 27 0.31 17.19 5.25
CA TYR A 27 1.23 17.91 6.14
C TYR A 27 0.88 17.60 7.61
N PRO A 28 1.85 17.36 8.50
CA PRO A 28 3.31 17.61 8.40
C PRO A 28 4.14 16.47 7.77
N GLY A 29 3.54 15.63 6.95
CA GLY A 29 4.08 14.35 6.48
C GLY A 29 3.44 13.20 7.22
N GLY A 30 3.65 11.98 6.73
CA GLY A 30 3.20 10.78 7.43
C GLY A 30 3.15 9.57 6.52
N ALA A 31 3.30 8.39 7.11
CA ALA A 31 3.34 7.10 6.43
C ALA A 31 2.03 6.69 5.72
N ALA A 32 1.05 7.60 5.58
CA ALA A 32 -0.27 7.37 5.03
C ALA A 32 -0.94 6.12 5.66
N PRO A 33 -1.52 6.21 6.87
CA PRO A 33 -2.09 5.04 7.57
C PRO A 33 -3.22 4.32 6.80
N GLU A 34 -3.79 4.97 5.79
CA GLU A 34 -4.69 4.35 4.81
C GLU A 34 -4.02 3.26 3.97
N ASN A 35 -2.71 3.37 3.75
CA ASN A 35 -1.91 2.46 2.94
C ASN A 35 -1.86 1.05 3.55
N ASP A 36 -1.78 0.94 4.88
CA ASP A 36 -1.85 -0.36 5.57
C ASP A 36 -3.19 -1.06 5.35
N ARG A 37 -4.29 -0.30 5.41
CA ARG A 37 -5.64 -0.83 5.16
C ARG A 37 -5.81 -1.27 3.71
N LEU A 38 -5.28 -0.49 2.77
CA LEU A 38 -5.31 -0.82 1.34
C LEU A 38 -4.45 -2.05 1.03
N ALA A 39 -3.24 -2.12 1.57
CA ALA A 39 -2.35 -3.27 1.40
C ALA A 39 -3.00 -4.56 1.94
N ALA A 40 -3.61 -4.50 3.12
CA ALA A 40 -4.34 -5.64 3.69
C ALA A 40 -5.53 -6.07 2.81
N ALA A 41 -6.35 -5.13 2.34
CA ALA A 41 -7.49 -5.44 1.48
C ALA A 41 -7.07 -6.09 0.15
N VAL A 42 -5.99 -5.60 -0.46
CA VAL A 42 -5.47 -6.16 -1.72
C VAL A 42 -4.85 -7.54 -1.48
N HIS A 43 -4.14 -7.75 -0.37
CA HIS A 43 -3.59 -9.05 -0.01
C HIS A 43 -4.69 -10.09 0.24
N GLU A 44 -5.74 -9.72 0.99
CA GLU A 44 -6.92 -10.57 1.18
C GLU A 44 -7.63 -10.91 -0.13
N ALA A 45 -7.74 -9.95 -1.06
CA ALA A 45 -8.31 -10.22 -2.38
C ALA A 45 -7.43 -11.17 -3.20
N ALA A 46 -6.11 -11.02 -3.15
CA ALA A 46 -5.17 -11.91 -3.84
C ALA A 46 -5.19 -13.34 -3.29
N LEU A 47 -5.42 -13.51 -1.98
CA LEU A 47 -5.56 -14.83 -1.34
C LEU A 47 -6.89 -15.53 -1.64
N LYS A 48 -7.91 -14.80 -2.08
CA LYS A 48 -9.23 -15.34 -2.47
C LYS A 48 -9.33 -15.67 -3.96
N GLY A 49 -8.32 -15.32 -4.75
CA GLY A 49 -8.24 -15.54 -6.20
C GLY A 49 -7.79 -16.95 -6.58
#